data_AF-A0A7J4NVV3-F1
#
_entry.id   AF-A0A7J4NVV3-F1
#
_cell.length_a   1.000
_cell.length_b   1.000
_cell.length_c   1.000
_cell.angle_alpha   90.00
_cell.angle_beta   90.00
_cell.angle_gamma   90.00
#
_symmetry.space_group_name_H-M   'P 1'
#
loop_
_entity.id
_entity.type
_entity.pdbx_description
1 polymer ?
#
loop_
_entity_poly.entity_id
_entity_poly.type
_entity_poly.pdbx_seq_one_letter_code
_entity_poly.pdbx_strand_id
1 'polypeptide(L)'
;IPDAIIQGTHLVDEKVGTALDLFKNKPVGLLTWMKRGKVIKEYTKKIHELISIEVIPENVERYGSVPVSPKTAKEIGVTLIGCDVGKNGSDLEKLSKIGGEVYEKYGLDTLFAIVDMVCAIMVTRLVKVALDENLVTERTAIGLTGRAAITGCKPRLILSQIKELGIFDSPEEHIAFIDDGLARGAAVMARCMNSLGTPKNPLGGSRGGKCVLRERMKLQGGNMDEKEMKKMTTQETQVKRSSS
;
A
#
# COMPACT_ATOMS: atom_id res chain seq x y z
N ILE A 1 8.24 -11.13 0.32
CA ILE A 1 9.52 -10.51 0.75
C ILE A 1 9.61 -10.39 2.27
N PRO A 2 8.73 -9.64 2.99
CA PRO A 2 8.76 -9.59 4.45
C PRO A 2 8.69 -10.99 5.08
N ASP A 3 7.76 -11.83 4.61
CA ASP A 3 7.60 -13.19 5.14
C ASP A 3 8.88 -14.01 4.99
N ALA A 4 9.51 -14.00 3.80
CA ALA A 4 10.78 -14.70 3.57
C ALA A 4 11.89 -14.26 4.53
N ILE A 5 11.97 -12.96 4.87
CA ILE A 5 12.93 -12.46 5.86
C ILE A 5 12.62 -13.06 7.25
N ILE A 6 11.36 -13.07 7.67
CA ILE A 6 10.97 -13.55 9.00
C ILE A 6 11.06 -15.08 9.11
N GLN A 7 10.83 -15.82 8.03
CA GLN A 7 10.91 -17.29 7.98
C GLN A 7 12.28 -17.83 8.42
N GLY A 8 13.36 -17.07 8.23
CA GLY A 8 14.69 -17.44 8.71
C GLY A 8 14.90 -17.38 10.22
N THR A 9 13.92 -16.88 10.99
CA THR A 9 14.02 -16.80 12.46
C THR A 9 13.69 -18.10 13.17
N HIS A 10 13.07 -19.07 12.47
CA HIS A 10 12.50 -20.29 13.04
C HIS A 10 11.44 -20.06 14.15
N LEU A 11 10.95 -18.83 14.30
CA LEU A 11 9.85 -18.49 15.21
C LEU A 11 8.47 -18.67 14.55
N VAL A 12 8.46 -18.85 13.24
CA VAL A 12 7.29 -19.16 12.41
C VAL A 12 7.62 -20.34 11.53
N ASP A 13 6.61 -20.94 10.91
CA ASP A 13 6.83 -21.97 9.91
C ASP A 13 7.70 -21.44 8.75
N GLU A 14 8.74 -22.18 8.39
CA GLU A 14 9.75 -21.75 7.41
C GLU A 14 9.19 -21.61 5.98
N LYS A 15 8.03 -22.20 5.69
CA LYS A 15 7.43 -22.20 4.35
C LYS A 15 6.18 -21.34 4.28
N VAL A 16 5.32 -21.38 5.29
CA VAL A 16 4.02 -20.69 5.30
C VAL A 16 3.90 -19.62 6.37
N GLY A 17 4.88 -19.51 7.27
CA GLY A 17 4.91 -18.50 8.31
C GLY A 17 4.97 -17.10 7.72
N THR A 18 4.21 -16.18 8.31
CA THR A 18 4.09 -14.81 7.82
C THR A 18 4.69 -13.83 8.82
N ALA A 19 5.12 -12.67 8.34
CA ALA A 19 5.59 -11.60 9.20
C ALA A 19 4.52 -11.17 10.23
N LEU A 20 3.25 -11.27 9.82
CA LEU A 20 2.10 -10.90 10.65
C LEU A 20 1.96 -11.77 11.90
N ASP A 21 2.47 -13.00 11.89
CA ASP A 21 2.42 -13.91 13.04
C ASP A 21 3.32 -13.44 14.19
N LEU A 22 4.38 -12.67 13.89
CA LEU A 22 5.29 -12.12 14.89
C LEU A 22 5.08 -10.62 15.16
N PHE A 23 4.43 -9.89 14.25
CA PHE A 23 4.24 -8.44 14.40
C PHE A 23 3.27 -8.11 15.53
N LYS A 24 3.78 -7.53 16.63
CA LYS A 24 2.99 -7.14 17.80
C LYS A 24 2.33 -5.76 17.71
N ASN A 25 2.22 -5.17 16.51
CA ASN A 25 1.69 -3.81 16.26
C ASN A 25 2.32 -2.68 17.11
N LYS A 26 3.45 -2.92 17.77
CA LYS A 26 4.18 -1.89 18.51
C LYS A 26 5.30 -1.34 17.63
N PRO A 27 5.38 0.00 17.45
CA PRO A 27 6.49 0.60 16.73
C PRO A 27 7.79 0.30 17.47
N VAL A 28 8.83 -0.04 16.72
CA VAL A 28 10.17 -0.26 17.29
C VAL A 28 10.63 1.04 17.97
N GLY A 29 11.07 0.93 19.22
CA GLY A 29 11.44 2.08 20.03
C GLY A 29 12.55 2.93 19.39
N LEU A 30 12.48 4.25 19.60
CA LEU A 30 13.43 5.24 19.07
C LEU A 30 14.90 4.88 19.39
N LEU A 31 15.12 4.27 20.56
CA LEU A 31 16.43 3.83 21.03
C LEU A 31 17.08 2.79 20.11
N THR A 32 16.31 1.85 19.57
CA THR A 32 16.81 0.82 18.64
C THR A 32 17.27 1.47 17.34
N TRP A 33 16.47 2.39 16.80
CA TRP A 33 16.83 3.15 15.59
C TRP A 33 18.12 3.97 15.77
N MET A 34 18.31 4.61 16.93
CA MET A 34 19.53 5.37 17.21
C MET A 34 20.75 4.45 17.41
N LYS A 35 20.63 3.39 18.20
CA LYS A 35 21.76 2.49 18.51
C LYS A 35 22.17 1.59 17.35
N ARG A 36 21.21 1.14 16.54
CA ARG A 36 21.42 0.16 15.46
C ARG A 36 21.29 0.76 14.05
N GLY A 37 21.22 2.09 13.92
CA GLY A 37 20.96 2.75 12.63
C GLY A 37 21.91 2.34 11.49
N LYS A 38 23.20 2.11 11.79
CA LYS A 38 24.17 1.60 10.79
C LYS A 38 23.83 0.19 10.31
N VAL A 39 23.56 -0.71 11.25
CA VAL A 39 23.18 -2.12 10.98
C VAL A 39 21.88 -2.15 10.18
N ILE A 40 20.88 -1.35 10.56
CA ILE A 40 19.61 -1.27 9.84
C ILE A 40 19.86 -0.88 8.38
N LYS A 41 20.61 0.20 8.15
CA LYS A 41 20.93 0.67 6.79
C LYS A 41 21.69 -0.38 5.96
N GLU A 42 22.69 -1.03 6.56
CA GLU A 42 23.52 -2.02 5.89
C GLU A 42 22.71 -3.24 5.44
N TYR A 43 21.95 -3.85 6.35
CA TYR A 43 21.13 -5.02 6.01
C TYR A 43 19.97 -4.66 5.10
N THR A 44 19.35 -3.49 5.26
CA THR A 44 18.34 -3.00 4.32
C THR A 44 18.93 -2.87 2.91
N LYS A 45 20.14 -2.32 2.76
CA LYS A 45 20.81 -2.23 1.46
C LYS A 45 21.07 -3.61 0.87
N LYS A 46 21.65 -4.53 1.65
CA LYS A 46 21.92 -5.92 1.24
C LYS A 46 20.66 -6.65 0.78
N ILE A 47 19.53 -6.44 1.44
CA ILE A 47 18.24 -7.00 1.04
C ILE A 47 17.77 -6.39 -0.28
N HIS A 48 17.88 -5.07 -0.44
CA HIS A 48 17.44 -4.39 -1.67
C HIS A 48 18.28 -4.72 -2.91
N GLU A 49 19.53 -5.12 -2.74
CA GLU A 49 20.38 -5.64 -3.83
C GLU A 49 19.83 -6.95 -4.42
N LEU A 50 19.02 -7.69 -3.67
CA LEU A 50 18.35 -8.91 -4.13
C LEU A 50 16.97 -8.66 -4.74
N ILE A 51 16.42 -7.45 -4.61
CA ILE A 51 15.06 -7.10 -5.02
C ILE A 51 15.09 -6.36 -6.35
N SER A 52 14.38 -6.89 -7.35
CA SER A 52 14.11 -6.22 -8.63
C SER A 52 12.75 -5.55 -8.58
N ILE A 53 12.70 -4.25 -8.92
CA ILE A 53 11.46 -3.47 -9.07
C ILE A 53 11.58 -2.72 -10.39
N GLU A 54 10.73 -3.08 -11.35
CA GLU A 54 10.81 -2.62 -12.74
C GLU A 54 9.47 -2.85 -13.46
N VAL A 55 9.34 -2.27 -14.66
CA VAL A 55 8.26 -2.64 -15.59
C VAL A 55 8.48 -4.10 -16.01
N ILE A 56 7.43 -4.90 -15.90
CA ILE A 56 7.52 -6.33 -16.18
C ILE A 56 7.82 -6.54 -17.68
N PRO A 57 8.83 -7.34 -18.05
CA PRO A 57 9.15 -7.61 -19.45
C PRO A 57 8.00 -8.29 -20.21
N GLU A 58 7.85 -8.00 -21.50
CA GLU A 58 6.72 -8.51 -22.30
C GLU A 58 6.72 -10.02 -22.55
N ASN A 59 7.88 -10.66 -22.37
CA ASN A 59 8.12 -12.06 -22.70
C ASN A 59 8.06 -13.01 -21.50
N VAL A 60 7.45 -12.59 -20.39
CA VAL A 60 7.28 -13.44 -19.20
C VAL A 60 5.81 -13.77 -18.93
N GLU A 61 5.56 -14.98 -18.47
CA GLU A 61 4.24 -15.47 -18.05
C GLU A 61 4.07 -15.45 -16.52
N ARG A 62 5.17 -15.16 -15.82
CA ARG A 62 5.26 -15.10 -14.36
C ARG A 62 6.29 -14.07 -13.95
N TYR A 63 6.00 -13.33 -12.89
CA TYR A 63 6.93 -12.43 -12.25
C TYR A 63 6.82 -12.61 -10.74
N GLY A 64 7.91 -12.99 -10.07
CA GLY A 64 7.83 -13.51 -8.71
C GLY A 64 6.97 -14.79 -8.65
N SER A 65 6.08 -14.86 -7.66
CA SER A 65 5.12 -15.96 -7.52
C SER A 65 3.82 -15.75 -8.30
N VAL A 66 3.68 -14.65 -9.05
CA VAL A 66 2.40 -14.22 -9.63
C VAL A 66 2.40 -14.49 -11.15
N PRO A 67 1.40 -15.23 -11.68
CA PRO A 67 1.21 -15.33 -13.13
C PRO A 67 0.78 -13.97 -13.69
N VAL A 68 1.35 -13.59 -14.83
CA VAL A 68 1.14 -12.28 -15.46
C VAL A 68 0.96 -12.42 -16.97
N SER A 69 0.23 -11.49 -17.59
CA SER A 69 0.16 -11.35 -19.05
C SER A 69 0.53 -9.92 -19.48
N PRO A 70 1.84 -9.61 -19.56
CA PRO A 70 2.29 -8.25 -19.84
C PRO A 70 1.91 -7.77 -21.25
N LYS A 71 1.86 -8.67 -22.25
CA LYS A 71 1.41 -8.33 -23.61
C LYS A 71 -0.04 -7.85 -23.62
N THR A 72 -0.94 -8.62 -23.03
CA THR A 72 -2.35 -8.25 -22.95
C THR A 72 -2.53 -6.95 -22.16
N ALA A 73 -1.77 -6.77 -21.07
CA ALA A 73 -1.81 -5.53 -20.30
C ALA A 73 -1.41 -4.32 -21.17
N LYS A 74 -0.33 -4.43 -21.94
CA LYS A 74 0.12 -3.37 -22.85
C LYS A 74 -0.90 -3.07 -23.94
N GLU A 75 -1.53 -4.09 -24.52
CA GLU A 75 -2.57 -3.93 -25.54
C GLU A 75 -3.78 -3.12 -25.05
N ILE A 76 -4.10 -3.20 -23.75
CA ILE A 76 -5.18 -2.43 -23.12
C ILE A 76 -4.69 -1.14 -22.44
N GLY A 77 -3.44 -0.72 -22.66
CA GLY A 77 -2.87 0.50 -22.08
C GLY A 77 -2.57 0.43 -20.58
N VAL A 78 -2.32 -0.77 -20.06
CA VAL A 78 -1.96 -1.02 -18.65
C VAL A 78 -0.47 -1.35 -18.54
N THR A 79 0.26 -0.55 -17.77
CA THR A 79 1.65 -0.85 -17.41
C THR A 79 1.69 -1.73 -16.17
N LEU A 80 2.36 -2.88 -16.27
CA LEU A 80 2.61 -3.76 -15.13
C LEU A 80 3.97 -3.42 -14.53
N ILE A 81 3.98 -3.00 -13.26
CA ILE A 81 5.21 -2.82 -12.47
C ILE A 81 5.27 -3.98 -11.47
N GLY A 82 6.37 -4.72 -11.51
CA GLY A 82 6.57 -5.91 -10.71
C GLY A 82 7.58 -5.71 -9.59
N CYS A 83 7.50 -6.56 -8.56
CA CYS A 83 8.56 -6.73 -7.57
C CYS A 83 8.93 -8.22 -7.47
N ASP A 84 10.21 -8.55 -7.64
CA ASP A 84 10.73 -9.93 -7.59
C ASP A 84 12.01 -9.99 -6.75
N VAL A 85 12.40 -11.20 -6.36
CA VAL A 85 13.64 -11.52 -5.67
C VAL A 85 14.37 -12.62 -6.43
N GLY A 86 15.46 -12.27 -7.10
CA GLY A 86 16.12 -13.16 -8.06
C GLY A 86 15.26 -13.34 -9.32
N LYS A 87 15.00 -14.59 -9.71
CA LYS A 87 14.12 -14.94 -10.84
C LYS A 87 12.95 -15.78 -10.35
N ASN A 88 11.75 -15.22 -10.35
CA ASN A 88 10.53 -15.82 -9.81
C ASN A 88 10.69 -16.32 -8.37
N GLY A 89 11.32 -15.50 -7.53
CA GLY A 89 11.56 -15.82 -6.12
C GLY A 89 12.73 -16.79 -5.86
N SER A 90 13.60 -17.06 -6.84
CA SER A 90 14.75 -17.97 -6.66
C SER A 90 15.67 -17.59 -5.50
N ASP A 91 15.70 -16.31 -5.12
CA ASP A 91 16.57 -15.78 -4.08
C ASP A 91 15.85 -15.54 -2.74
N LEU A 92 14.61 -16.02 -2.57
CA LEU A 92 13.88 -15.90 -1.30
C LEU A 92 14.62 -16.58 -0.13
N GLU A 93 15.28 -17.72 -0.36
CA GLU A 93 16.08 -18.40 0.66
C GLU A 93 17.25 -17.53 1.16
N LYS A 94 17.83 -16.69 0.29
CA LYS A 94 18.88 -15.74 0.69
C LYS A 94 18.33 -14.69 1.64
N LEU A 95 17.10 -14.23 1.44
CA LEU A 95 16.42 -13.34 2.37
C LEU A 95 16.17 -14.00 3.73
N SER A 96 15.76 -15.26 3.74
CA SER A 96 15.60 -16.03 4.97
C SER A 96 16.91 -16.14 5.73
N LYS A 97 18.02 -16.49 5.06
CA LYS A 97 19.35 -16.54 5.69
C LYS A 97 19.76 -15.19 6.29
N ILE A 98 19.51 -14.08 5.58
CA ILE A 98 19.77 -12.74 6.10
C ILE A 98 18.91 -12.46 7.34
N GLY A 99 17.63 -12.81 7.32
CA GLY A 99 16.72 -12.59 8.44
C GLY A 99 17.11 -13.38 9.69
N GLY A 100 17.49 -14.65 9.53
CA GLY A 100 18.04 -15.49 10.60
C GLY A 100 19.32 -14.90 11.20
N GLU A 101 20.26 -14.51 10.34
CA GLU A 101 21.51 -13.86 10.78
C GLU A 101 21.26 -12.60 11.62
N VAL A 102 20.35 -11.74 11.17
CA VAL A 102 19.99 -10.50 11.91
C VAL A 102 19.33 -10.84 13.24
N TYR A 103 18.43 -11.82 13.24
CA TYR A 103 17.72 -12.23 14.45
C TYR A 103 18.69 -12.77 15.51
N GLU A 104 19.57 -13.70 15.14
CA GLU A 104 20.56 -14.28 16.06
C GLU A 104 21.52 -13.22 16.64
N LYS A 105 21.97 -12.27 15.82
CA LYS A 105 22.96 -11.26 16.23
C LYS A 105 22.35 -10.07 16.96
N TYR A 106 21.14 -9.65 16.58
CA TYR A 106 20.60 -8.34 16.94
C TYR A 106 19.17 -8.36 17.48
N GLY A 107 18.50 -9.52 17.46
CA GLY A 107 17.16 -9.72 18.00
C GLY A 107 16.03 -9.19 17.11
N LEU A 108 14.79 -9.52 17.51
CA LEU A 108 13.57 -9.23 16.75
C LEU A 108 13.32 -7.74 16.51
N ASP A 109 13.58 -6.89 17.49
CA ASP A 109 13.34 -5.45 17.35
C ASP A 109 14.17 -4.84 16.20
N THR A 110 15.42 -5.28 16.06
CA THR A 110 16.29 -4.84 14.96
C THR A 110 15.81 -5.41 13.63
N LEU A 111 15.40 -6.68 13.61
CA LEU A 111 14.84 -7.32 12.42
C LEU A 111 13.57 -6.59 11.92
N PHE A 112 12.65 -6.26 12.82
CA PHE A 112 11.43 -5.51 12.45
C PHE A 112 11.74 -4.10 11.94
N ALA A 113 12.72 -3.41 12.52
CA ALA A 113 13.16 -2.12 12.00
C ALA A 113 13.72 -2.24 10.56
N ILE A 114 14.48 -3.30 10.27
CA ILE A 114 14.98 -3.59 8.92
C ILE A 114 13.81 -3.89 7.98
N VAL A 115 12.85 -4.74 8.38
CA VAL A 115 11.66 -5.06 7.57
C VAL A 115 10.84 -3.81 7.27
N ASP A 116 10.61 -2.96 8.27
CA ASP A 116 9.89 -1.69 8.10
C ASP A 116 10.59 -0.78 7.09
N MET A 117 11.93 -0.67 7.17
CA MET A 117 12.71 0.14 6.24
C MET A 117 12.73 -0.46 4.82
N VAL A 118 12.86 -1.78 4.69
CA VAL A 118 12.79 -2.48 3.40
C VAL A 118 11.46 -2.22 2.72
N CYS A 119 10.33 -2.38 3.43
CA CYS A 119 9.02 -2.08 2.87
C CYS A 119 8.90 -0.62 2.42
N ALA A 120 9.41 0.33 3.22
CA ALA A 120 9.33 1.74 2.88
C ALA A 120 10.14 2.10 1.61
N ILE A 121 11.35 1.57 1.47
CA ILE A 121 12.16 1.77 0.27
C ILE A 121 11.57 1.02 -0.92
N MET A 122 10.96 -0.16 -0.74
CA MET A 122 10.24 -0.85 -1.81
C MET A 122 9.11 0.02 -2.38
N VAL A 123 8.28 0.63 -1.52
CA VAL A 123 7.23 1.56 -1.97
C VAL A 123 7.83 2.73 -2.73
N THR A 124 8.92 3.30 -2.24
CA THR A 124 9.61 4.43 -2.87
C THR A 124 10.15 4.08 -4.26
N ARG A 125 10.74 2.89 -4.40
CA ARG A 125 11.21 2.36 -5.69
C ARG A 125 10.06 2.10 -6.66
N LEU A 126 8.93 1.55 -6.18
CA LEU A 126 7.73 1.36 -6.99
C LEU A 126 7.18 2.68 -7.53
N VAL A 127 7.07 3.69 -6.64
CA VAL A 127 6.63 5.03 -7.03
C VAL A 127 7.60 5.65 -8.03
N LYS A 128 8.91 5.47 -7.85
CA LYS A 128 9.91 5.97 -8.79
C LYS A 128 9.75 5.36 -10.19
N VAL A 129 9.59 4.04 -10.31
CA VAL A 129 9.31 3.41 -11.62
C VAL A 129 8.01 3.97 -12.22
N ALA A 130 6.98 4.17 -11.40
CA ALA A 130 5.72 4.74 -11.88
C ALA A 130 5.85 6.22 -12.33
N LEU A 131 6.77 7.01 -11.76
CA LEU A 131 7.11 8.35 -12.25
C LEU A 131 7.83 8.28 -13.59
N ASP A 132 8.84 7.41 -13.69
CA ASP A 132 9.65 7.25 -14.90
C ASP A 132 8.77 6.82 -16.09
N GLU A 133 7.71 6.05 -15.82
CA GLU A 133 6.67 5.63 -16.77
C GLU A 133 5.52 6.65 -16.96
N ASN A 134 5.63 7.86 -16.38
CA ASN A 134 4.60 8.92 -16.43
C ASN A 134 3.21 8.51 -15.91
N LEU A 135 3.14 7.51 -15.03
CA LEU A 135 1.89 7.05 -14.39
C LEU A 135 1.56 7.85 -13.13
N VAL A 136 2.57 8.43 -12.49
CA VAL A 136 2.45 9.28 -11.30
C VAL A 136 2.85 10.70 -11.66
N THR A 137 2.05 11.66 -11.20
CA THR A 137 2.32 13.09 -11.33
C THR A 137 2.19 13.75 -9.95
N GLU A 138 2.59 15.01 -9.85
CA GLU A 138 2.35 15.83 -8.66
C GLU A 138 0.88 15.84 -8.21
N ARG A 139 -0.08 15.60 -9.11
CA ARG A 139 -1.53 15.61 -8.80
C ARG A 139 -2.06 14.24 -8.37
N THR A 140 -1.27 13.19 -8.52
CA THR A 140 -1.70 11.82 -8.23
C THR A 140 -1.89 11.62 -6.73
N ALA A 141 -2.87 10.82 -6.35
CA ALA A 141 -3.03 10.30 -5.00
C ALA A 141 -2.60 8.83 -4.95
N ILE A 142 -1.84 8.45 -3.93
CA ILE A 142 -1.28 7.11 -3.75
C ILE A 142 -1.97 6.46 -2.55
N GLY A 143 -2.75 5.42 -2.82
CA GLY A 143 -3.37 4.59 -1.79
C GLY A 143 -2.48 3.40 -1.45
N LEU A 144 -2.06 3.30 -0.20
CA LEU A 144 -1.34 2.15 0.33
C LEU A 144 -2.31 1.31 1.16
N THR A 145 -2.65 0.13 0.65
CA THR A 145 -3.64 -0.77 1.24
C THR A 145 -3.01 -2.02 1.82
N GLY A 146 -3.64 -2.58 2.85
CA GLY A 146 -3.26 -3.85 3.45
C GLY A 146 -2.21 -3.73 4.54
N ARG A 147 -2.20 -4.72 5.44
CA ARG A 147 -1.36 -4.75 6.65
C ARG A 147 0.15 -4.64 6.36
N ALA A 148 0.59 -5.08 5.19
CA ALA A 148 2.00 -5.04 4.79
C ALA A 148 2.58 -3.61 4.73
N ALA A 149 1.75 -2.60 4.42
CA ALA A 149 2.19 -1.21 4.29
C ALA A 149 1.82 -0.32 5.49
N ILE A 150 0.78 -0.69 6.25
CA ILE A 150 0.20 0.19 7.29
C ILE A 150 0.64 -0.14 8.73
N THR A 151 1.39 -1.22 8.94
CA THR A 151 1.80 -1.70 10.28
C THR A 151 3.20 -1.23 10.67
N GLY A 152 3.47 -1.15 11.97
CA GLY A 152 4.78 -0.78 12.50
C GLY A 152 5.13 0.68 12.21
N CYS A 153 6.40 0.97 11.93
CA CYS A 153 6.88 2.31 11.58
C CYS A 153 6.74 2.61 10.08
N LYS A 154 6.21 1.68 9.27
CA LYS A 154 6.15 1.80 7.80
C LYS A 154 5.45 3.07 7.32
N PRO A 155 4.27 3.48 7.84
CA PRO A 155 3.63 4.71 7.36
C PRO A 155 4.53 5.94 7.49
N ARG A 156 5.19 6.08 8.65
CA ARG A 156 6.12 7.19 8.90
C ARG A 156 7.33 7.15 7.98
N LEU A 157 7.92 5.98 7.80
CA LEU A 157 9.09 5.79 6.94
C LEU A 157 8.75 6.04 5.46
N ILE A 158 7.60 5.54 5.00
CA ILE A 158 7.11 5.76 3.64
C ILE A 158 6.90 7.25 3.38
N LEU A 159 6.21 7.97 4.29
CA LEU A 159 6.03 9.42 4.16
C LEU A 159 7.38 10.16 4.07
N SER A 160 8.35 9.79 4.92
CA SER A 160 9.71 10.37 4.87
C SER A 160 10.38 10.12 3.53
N GLN A 161 10.30 8.89 3.01
CA GLN A 161 10.95 8.53 1.75
C GLN A 161 10.27 9.17 0.53
N ILE A 162 8.94 9.26 0.50
CA ILE A 162 8.24 9.97 -0.58
C ILE A 162 8.53 11.48 -0.53
N LYS A 163 8.64 12.06 0.67
CA LYS A 163 9.07 13.46 0.82
C LYS A 163 10.46 13.69 0.23
N GLU A 164 11.39 12.76 0.42
CA GLU A 164 12.72 12.81 -0.19
C GLU A 164 12.70 12.70 -1.72
N LEU A 165 11.69 12.05 -2.32
CA LEU A 165 11.51 12.02 -3.78
C LEU A 165 11.06 13.37 -4.37
N GLY A 166 10.51 14.27 -3.57
CA GLY A 166 10.15 15.62 -4.01
C GLY A 166 9.00 15.70 -5.02
N ILE A 167 8.12 14.69 -5.06
CA ILE A 167 7.00 14.61 -6.04
C ILE A 167 5.81 15.47 -5.61
N PHE A 168 5.63 15.65 -4.30
CA PHE A 168 4.48 16.33 -3.72
C PHE A 168 4.96 17.45 -2.80
N ASP A 169 4.32 18.61 -2.88
CA ASP A 169 4.54 19.71 -1.93
C ASP A 169 4.15 19.29 -0.50
N SER A 170 3.02 18.59 -0.39
CA SER A 170 2.47 18.06 0.86
C SER A 170 2.14 16.56 0.72
N PRO A 171 3.12 15.66 0.93
CA PRO A 171 2.91 14.21 0.79
C PRO A 171 1.75 13.66 1.63
N GLU A 172 1.47 14.26 2.79
CA GLU A 172 0.41 13.87 3.72
C GLU A 172 -1.00 14.01 3.12
N GLU A 173 -1.18 14.89 2.13
CA GLU A 173 -2.46 15.07 1.43
C GLU A 173 -2.61 14.14 0.22
N HIS A 174 -1.51 13.53 -0.23
CA HIS A 174 -1.46 12.69 -1.42
C HIS A 174 -1.39 11.21 -1.09
N ILE A 175 -0.95 10.84 0.10
CA ILE A 175 -0.77 9.45 0.52
C ILE A 175 -1.86 9.07 1.52
N ALA A 176 -2.60 8.01 1.20
CA ALA A 176 -3.61 7.43 2.08
C ALA A 176 -3.20 6.02 2.51
N PHE A 177 -3.06 5.80 3.82
CA PHE A 177 -2.85 4.48 4.41
C PHE A 177 -4.21 3.88 4.80
N ILE A 178 -4.58 2.77 4.17
CA ILE A 178 -5.92 2.19 4.28
C ILE A 178 -5.78 0.72 4.67
N ASP A 179 -6.66 0.26 5.56
CA ASP A 179 -6.76 -1.14 5.97
C ASP A 179 -7.15 -2.06 4.80
N ASP A 180 -8.29 -1.77 4.19
CA ASP A 180 -8.85 -2.48 3.05
C ASP A 180 -9.45 -1.50 2.04
N GLY A 181 -8.58 -0.99 1.16
CA GLY A 181 -8.96 -0.05 0.11
C GLY A 181 -9.90 -0.68 -0.94
N LEU A 182 -9.75 -1.97 -1.21
CA LEU A 182 -10.55 -2.68 -2.20
C LEU A 182 -11.98 -2.88 -1.70
N ALA A 183 -12.18 -3.40 -0.49
CA ALA A 183 -13.52 -3.59 0.06
C ALA A 183 -14.24 -2.26 0.28
N ARG A 184 -13.55 -1.25 0.81
CA ARG A 184 -14.12 0.10 0.98
C ARG A 184 -14.50 0.73 -0.36
N GLY A 185 -13.62 0.62 -1.36
CA GLY A 185 -13.89 1.10 -2.71
C GLY A 185 -15.12 0.41 -3.33
N ALA A 186 -15.18 -0.92 -3.23
CA ALA A 186 -16.32 -1.69 -3.70
C ALA A 186 -17.63 -1.30 -3.01
N ALA A 187 -17.63 -1.13 -1.68
CA ALA A 187 -18.81 -0.73 -0.93
C ALA A 187 -19.30 0.68 -1.30
N VAL A 188 -18.39 1.63 -1.47
CA VAL A 188 -18.72 2.99 -1.92
C VAL A 188 -19.31 2.96 -3.33
N MET A 189 -18.67 2.22 -4.25
CA MET A 189 -19.15 2.09 -5.63
C MET A 189 -20.51 1.38 -5.70
N ALA A 190 -20.73 0.33 -4.92
CA ALA A 190 -22.01 -0.37 -4.83
C ALA A 190 -23.14 0.57 -4.38
N ARG A 191 -22.92 1.36 -3.31
CA ARG A 191 -23.89 2.36 -2.86
C ARG A 191 -24.14 3.42 -3.93
N CYS A 192 -23.08 3.90 -4.55
CA CYS A 192 -23.15 4.91 -5.60
C CYS A 192 -23.89 4.41 -6.85
N MET A 193 -23.64 3.19 -7.30
CA MET A 193 -24.32 2.57 -8.44
C MET A 193 -25.77 2.21 -8.11
N ASN A 194 -26.03 1.66 -6.92
CA ASN A 194 -27.38 1.34 -6.47
C ASN A 194 -28.28 2.59 -6.38
N SER A 195 -27.68 3.74 -6.03
CA SER A 195 -28.43 4.99 -5.94
C SER A 195 -28.49 5.78 -7.24
N LEU A 196 -27.41 5.93 -8.02
CA LEU A 196 -27.38 6.91 -9.15
C LEU A 196 -26.37 6.62 -10.28
N GLY A 197 -25.36 5.76 -10.06
CA GLY A 197 -24.28 5.47 -11.01
C GLY A 197 -24.69 4.46 -12.08
N THR A 198 -24.38 4.73 -13.35
CA THR A 198 -24.49 3.73 -14.44
C THR A 198 -23.10 3.32 -14.90
N PRO A 199 -22.91 2.11 -15.49
CA PRO A 199 -21.62 1.69 -16.04
C PRO A 199 -21.02 2.68 -17.05
N LYS A 200 -21.87 3.41 -17.78
CA LYS A 200 -21.44 4.45 -18.75
C LYS A 200 -21.07 5.79 -18.10
N ASN A 201 -21.63 6.09 -16.91
CA ASN A 201 -21.38 7.33 -16.17
C ASN A 201 -21.05 6.98 -14.71
N PRO A 202 -19.86 6.44 -14.40
CA PRO A 202 -19.50 6.10 -13.03
C PRO A 202 -19.49 7.35 -12.13
N LEU A 203 -19.81 7.16 -10.85
CA LEU A 203 -19.63 8.21 -9.85
C LEU A 203 -18.15 8.28 -9.44
N GLY A 204 -17.56 9.48 -9.43
CA GLY A 204 -16.20 9.73 -8.97
C GLY A 204 -16.14 11.01 -8.14
N GLY A 205 -15.20 11.12 -7.19
CA GLY A 205 -15.01 12.33 -6.37
C GLY A 205 -13.75 13.10 -6.75
N SER A 206 -13.69 14.39 -6.44
CA SER A 206 -12.41 15.12 -6.42
C SER A 206 -11.78 15.00 -5.04
N ARG A 207 -10.44 14.90 -4.98
CA ARG A 207 -9.71 14.99 -3.71
C ARG A 207 -10.00 16.33 -3.04
N GLY A 208 -10.23 16.31 -1.71
CA GLY A 208 -10.60 17.49 -0.92
C GLY A 208 -12.00 18.04 -1.20
N GLY A 209 -12.74 17.47 -2.16
CA GLY A 209 -14.07 17.91 -2.53
C GLY A 209 -15.17 17.29 -1.66
N LYS A 210 -16.35 17.92 -1.69
CA LYS A 210 -17.56 17.30 -1.14
C LYS A 210 -17.97 16.10 -1.99
N CYS A 211 -18.75 15.19 -1.41
CA CYS A 211 -19.31 14.06 -2.16
C CYS A 211 -20.09 14.55 -3.38
N VAL A 212 -19.76 14.03 -4.57
CA VAL A 212 -20.41 14.40 -5.83
C VAL A 212 -21.85 13.88 -5.95
N LEU A 213 -22.29 13.01 -5.03
CA LEU A 213 -23.63 12.42 -5.05
C LEU A 213 -24.70 13.51 -5.11
N ARG A 214 -24.56 14.57 -4.30
CA ARG A 214 -25.50 15.70 -4.26
C ARG A 214 -25.63 16.40 -5.61
N GLU A 215 -24.50 16.68 -6.25
CA GLU A 215 -24.51 17.36 -7.55
C GLU A 215 -25.08 16.44 -8.65
N ARG A 216 -24.83 15.13 -8.57
CA ARG A 216 -25.40 14.16 -9.51
C ARG A 216 -26.92 14.01 -9.34
N MET A 217 -27.44 14.03 -8.11
CA MET A 217 -28.89 14.02 -7.84
C MET A 217 -29.59 15.23 -8.46
N LYS A 218 -28.98 16.43 -8.36
CA LYS A 218 -29.49 17.65 -9.00
C LYS A 218 -29.52 17.53 -10.52
N LEU A 219 -28.44 17.00 -11.13
CA LEU A 219 -28.33 16.84 -12.59
C LEU A 219 -29.33 15.82 -13.17
N GLN A 220 -29.71 14.79 -12.41
CA GLN A 220 -30.65 13.75 -12.84
C GLN A 220 -32.13 14.16 -12.67
N GLY A 221 -32.42 15.44 -12.39
CA GLY A 221 -33.78 15.98 -12.38
C GLY A 221 -34.43 16.11 -10.99
N GLY A 222 -33.65 15.96 -9.91
CA GLY A 222 -34.15 16.19 -8.56
C GLY A 222 -34.33 17.67 -8.25
N ASN A 223 -35.48 18.26 -8.59
CA ASN A 223 -36.02 19.39 -7.84
C ASN A 223 -36.47 18.86 -6.46
N MET A 224 -35.50 18.58 -5.58
CA MET A 224 -35.78 18.26 -4.18
C MET A 224 -35.61 19.53 -3.36
N ASP A 225 -36.68 19.91 -2.67
CA ASP A 225 -36.72 21.07 -1.76
C ASP A 225 -35.67 20.92 -0.64
N GLU A 226 -35.06 22.05 -0.25
CA GLU A 226 -34.04 22.11 0.82
C GLU A 226 -34.48 21.47 2.16
N LYS A 227 -35.80 21.42 2.42
CA LYS A 227 -36.40 20.80 3.61
C LYS A 227 -36.35 19.27 3.59
N GLU A 228 -36.50 18.64 2.43
CA GLU A 228 -36.39 17.17 2.30
C GLU A 228 -34.94 16.71 2.43
N MET A 229 -34.03 17.51 1.88
CA MET A 229 -32.59 17.28 1.97
C MET A 229 -32.08 17.33 3.42
N LYS A 230 -32.61 18.25 4.26
CA LYS A 230 -32.30 18.31 5.71
C LYS A 230 -32.78 17.07 6.47
N LYS A 231 -33.94 16.49 6.13
CA LYS A 231 -34.49 15.30 6.78
C LYS A 231 -33.64 14.04 6.55
N MET A 232 -33.10 13.86 5.34
CA MET A 232 -32.24 12.71 5.04
C MET A 232 -30.87 12.80 5.73
N THR A 233 -30.29 14.01 5.84
CA THR A 233 -29.05 14.22 6.62
C THR A 233 -29.23 14.17 8.14
N THR A 234 -30.45 14.38 8.66
CA THR A 234 -30.72 14.30 10.12
C THR A 234 -31.12 12.89 10.59
N GLN A 235 -31.62 12.02 9.70
CA GLN A 235 -31.82 10.61 10.04
C GLN A 235 -30.50 9.86 10.27
N GLU A 236 -29.38 10.30 9.67
CA GLU A 236 -28.03 9.79 10.01
C GLU A 236 -27.61 10.12 11.45
N THR A 237 -28.17 11.15 12.07
CA THR A 237 -27.88 11.53 13.46
C THR A 237 -28.69 10.72 14.48
N GLN A 238 -29.85 10.18 14.10
CA GLN A 238 -30.68 9.38 15.02
C GLN A 238 -30.28 7.90 15.08
N VAL A 239 -29.78 7.30 14.00
CA VAL A 239 -29.30 5.90 14.03
C VAL A 239 -28.01 5.73 14.87
N LYS A 240 -27.21 6.80 15.00
CA LYS A 240 -26.02 6.83 15.89
C LYS A 240 -26.35 6.98 17.38
N ARG A 241 -27.61 7.19 17.77
CA ARG A 241 -28.02 7.33 19.19
C ARG A 241 -28.84 6.15 19.73
N SER A 242 -29.16 5.15 18.91
CA SER A 242 -29.92 3.96 19.36
C SER A 242 -29.09 2.67 19.34
N SER A 243 -27.77 2.77 19.27
CA SER A 243 -26.82 1.63 19.33
C SER A 243 -25.70 1.90 20.34
N SER A 244 -26.09 2.44 21.50
CA SER A 244 -25.30 2.45 22.73
C SER A 244 -25.87 1.43 23.70
#